data_AF-A0A5A7QXY8-F1
#
_entry.id   AF-A0A5A7QXY8-F1
#
_cell.length_a   1.000
_cell.length_b   1.000
_cell.length_c   1.000
_cell.angle_alpha   90.00
_cell.angle_beta   90.00
_cell.angle_gamma   90.00
#
_symmetry.space_group_name_H-M   'P 1'
#
loop_
_entity.id
_entity.type
_entity.pdbx_description
1 polymer ?
#
loop_
_entity_poly.entity_id
_entity_poly.type
_entity_poly.pdbx_seq_one_letter_code
_entity_poly.pdbx_strand_id
1 'polypeptide(L)'
;MAGYFYPEILFPAVIIVSYFVDGGLSGLGESKCLRVPQSKFSQTVGTTISEVRQVVNTISKFSGNVTDFRLNNATADCLYLMDFTVDLLTSVLSVSMNPNGVMK
;
A
#
# COMPACT_ATOMS: atom_id res chain seq x y z
N MET A 1 9.03 27.95 -8.69
CA MET A 1 9.66 27.22 -7.56
C MET A 1 9.54 25.74 -7.84
N ALA A 2 10.67 25.09 -8.12
CA ALA A 2 10.73 23.68 -8.48
C ALA A 2 10.43 22.81 -7.25
N GLY A 3 9.39 21.99 -7.33
CA GLY A 3 9.09 20.98 -6.32
C GLY A 3 10.09 19.83 -6.45
N TYR A 4 11.05 19.76 -5.54
CA TYR A 4 12.01 18.67 -5.47
C TYR A 4 11.28 17.40 -5.00
N PHE A 5 10.92 16.55 -5.97
CA PHE A 5 10.53 15.17 -5.75
C PHE A 5 11.78 14.42 -5.27
N TYR A 6 11.84 14.03 -4.00
CA TYR A 6 13.00 13.37 -3.40
C TYR A 6 13.08 11.89 -3.83
N PRO A 7 13.98 11.50 -4.74
CA PRO A 7 14.08 10.13 -5.23
C PRO A 7 14.56 9.14 -4.16
N GLU A 8 15.16 9.63 -3.08
CA GLU A 8 15.73 8.80 -2.01
C GLU A 8 14.68 8.09 -1.15
N ILE A 9 13.42 8.56 -1.18
CA ILE A 9 12.31 7.98 -0.39
C ILE A 9 11.41 7.08 -1.25
N LEU A 10 11.41 7.30 -2.57
CA LEU A 10 10.64 6.49 -3.52
C LEU A 10 11.23 5.08 -3.66
N PHE A 11 12.56 4.98 -3.73
CA PHE A 11 13.27 3.71 -3.81
C PHE A 11 12.97 2.76 -2.63
N PRO A 12 13.07 3.18 -1.35
CA PRO A 12 12.74 2.29 -0.24
C PRO A 12 11.25 1.93 -0.21
N ALA A 13 10.34 2.83 -0.60
CA ALA A 13 8.91 2.53 -0.66
C ALA A 13 8.58 1.45 -1.71
N VAL A 14 9.16 1.56 -2.92
CA VAL A 14 9.00 0.55 -3.98
C VAL A 14 9.63 -0.78 -3.55
N ILE A 15 10.82 -0.74 -2.95
CA ILE A 15 11.50 -1.93 -2.44
C ILE A 15 10.68 -2.64 -1.35
N ILE A 16 10.05 -1.90 -0.42
CA ILE A 16 9.16 -2.47 0.61
C ILE A 16 7.95 -3.17 -0.03
N VAL A 17 7.36 -2.58 -1.07
CA VAL A 17 6.26 -3.20 -1.82
C VAL A 17 6.72 -4.47 -2.56
N SER A 18 7.91 -4.43 -3.18
CA SER A 18 8.47 -5.59 -3.90
C SER A 18 8.83 -6.76 -2.97
N TYR A 19 9.35 -6.50 -1.77
CA TYR A 19 9.62 -7.54 -0.78
C TYR A 19 8.35 -8.20 -0.22
N PHE A 20 7.19 -7.52 -0.28
CA PHE A 20 5.92 -8.13 0.08
C PHE A 20 5.37 -9.05 -1.02
N VAL A 21 5.77 -8.86 -2.27
CA VAL A 21 5.26 -9.61 -3.43
C VAL A 21 6.14 -10.81 -3.78
N ASP A 22 7.45 -10.74 -3.54
CA ASP A 22 8.41 -11.83 -3.83
C ASP A 22 8.81 -12.59 -2.55
N GLY A 23 7.86 -13.36 -2.02
CA GLY A 23 8.05 -14.19 -0.83
C GLY A 23 7.26 -15.49 -0.97
N GLY A 24 7.86 -16.46 -1.67
CA GLY A 24 7.26 -17.72 -2.10
C GLY A 24 6.31 -18.42 -1.13
N LEU A 25 5.09 -18.66 -1.62
CA LEU A 25 4.02 -19.47 -1.04
C LEU A 25 4.34 -20.99 -1.17
N SER A 26 5.39 -21.47 -0.52
CA SER A 26 5.71 -22.91 -0.50
C SER A 26 6.15 -23.34 0.89
N GLY A 27 5.18 -23.74 1.72
CA GLY A 27 5.43 -24.35 3.03
C GLY A 27 4.51 -23.87 4.16
N LEU A 28 3.19 -23.91 3.97
CA LEU A 28 2.24 -23.62 5.05
C LEU A 28 1.98 -24.88 5.89
N GLY A 29 2.84 -25.10 6.89
CA GLY A 29 2.59 -26.00 8.01
C GLY A 29 2.63 -25.20 9.32
N GLU A 30 1.49 -25.13 10.00
CA GLU A 30 1.20 -24.58 11.33
C GLU A 30 1.68 -23.13 11.61
N SER A 31 0.73 -22.19 11.62
CA SER A 31 0.81 -20.78 12.10
C SER A 31 1.99 -19.89 11.61
N LYS A 32 2.69 -20.30 10.55
CA LYS A 32 3.99 -19.77 10.08
C LYS A 32 3.97 -18.65 9.03
N CYS A 33 2.85 -17.98 8.78
CA CYS A 33 2.77 -17.01 7.69
C CYS A 33 3.58 -15.72 7.95
N LEU A 34 3.83 -15.38 9.22
CA LEU A 34 4.52 -14.16 9.62
C LEU A 34 5.76 -14.48 10.46
N ARG A 35 6.91 -13.89 10.11
CA ARG A 35 8.13 -13.95 10.92
C ARG A 35 8.06 -13.08 12.18
N VAL A 36 7.00 -12.28 12.32
CA VAL A 36 6.78 -11.33 13.41
C VAL A 36 5.46 -11.64 14.13
N PRO A 37 5.27 -11.18 15.38
CA PRO A 37 4.00 -11.34 16.08
C PRO A 37 2.84 -10.74 15.27
N GLN A 38 1.73 -11.47 15.19
CA GLN A 38 0.54 -11.07 14.43
C GLN A 38 0.01 -9.69 14.85
N SER A 39 0.08 -9.34 16.14
CA SER A 39 -0.32 -8.02 16.66
C SER A 39 0.57 -6.88 16.18
N LYS A 40 1.88 -7.13 16.05
CA LYS A 40 2.82 -6.15 15.50
C LYS A 40 2.63 -5.97 14.01
N PHE A 41 2.40 -7.07 13.30
CA PHE A 41 2.06 -7.03 11.87
C PHE A 41 0.77 -6.25 11.62
N SER A 42 -0.33 -6.60 12.32
CA SER A 42 -1.62 -5.94 12.13
C SER A 42 -1.59 -4.47 12.48
N GLN A 43 -0.89 -4.09 13.56
CA GLN A 43 -0.66 -2.69 13.91
C GLN A 43 0.09 -1.97 12.80
N THR A 44 1.18 -2.55 12.28
CA THR A 44 2.00 -1.92 11.24
C THR A 44 1.21 -1.73 9.95
N VAL A 45 0.53 -2.78 9.48
CA VAL A 45 -0.28 -2.71 8.25
C VAL A 45 -1.44 -1.72 8.42
N GLY A 46 -2.11 -1.70 9.58
CA GLY A 46 -3.16 -0.73 9.88
C GLY A 46 -2.67 0.72 9.88
N THR A 47 -1.47 0.98 10.43
CA THR A 47 -0.82 2.29 10.35
C THR A 47 -0.50 2.65 8.90
N THR A 48 0.10 1.75 8.12
CA THR A 48 0.39 1.99 6.69
C THR A 48 -0.87 2.31 5.89
N ILE A 49 -1.97 1.59 6.08
CA ILE A 49 -3.26 1.90 5.45
C ILE A 49 -3.71 3.32 5.79
N SER A 50 -3.57 3.72 7.05
CA SER A 50 -3.95 5.06 7.51
C SER A 50 -3.10 6.16 6.86
N GLU A 51 -1.79 5.93 6.73
CA GLU A 51 -0.88 6.85 6.05
C GLU A 51 -1.19 6.95 4.54
N VAL A 52 -1.42 5.82 3.86
CA VAL A 52 -1.79 5.84 2.43
C VAL A 52 -3.08 6.62 2.21
N ARG A 53 -4.10 6.46 3.07
CA ARG A 53 -5.34 7.25 3.01
C ARG A 53 -5.09 8.76 3.21
N GLN A 54 -4.14 9.16 4.05
CA GLN A 54 -3.75 10.57 4.18
C GLN A 54 -3.10 11.11 2.90
N VAL A 55 -2.28 10.30 2.23
CA VAL A 55 -1.70 10.66 0.93
C VAL A 55 -2.78 10.79 -0.14
N VAL A 56 -3.73 9.86 -0.22
CA VAL A 56 -4.91 9.95 -1.10
C VAL A 56 -5.65 11.27 -0.88
N ASN A 57 -5.96 11.62 0.37
CA ASN A 57 -6.62 12.87 0.72
C ASN A 57 -5.81 14.12 0.35
N THR A 58 -4.49 14.01 0.28
CA THR A 58 -3.62 15.11 -0.11
C THR A 58 -3.58 15.26 -1.62
N ILE A 59 -3.42 14.14 -2.35
CA ILE A 59 -3.35 14.11 -3.81
C ILE A 59 -4.71 14.46 -4.43
N SER A 60 -5.83 14.06 -3.81
CA SER A 60 -7.17 14.32 -4.33
C SER A 60 -7.50 15.80 -4.46
N LYS A 61 -6.87 16.67 -3.65
CA LYS A 61 -6.99 18.13 -3.76
C LYS A 61 -6.47 18.68 -5.09
N PHE A 62 -5.59 17.95 -5.76
CA PHE A 62 -5.05 18.29 -7.07
C PHE A 62 -5.87 17.67 -8.21
N SER A 63 -6.75 16.71 -7.93
CA SER A 63 -7.57 16.08 -8.96
C SER A 63 -8.64 17.05 -9.49
N GLY A 64 -8.69 17.23 -10.80
CA GLY A 64 -9.68 18.09 -11.48
C GLY A 64 -9.49 19.60 -11.29
N ASN A 65 -8.54 20.02 -10.44
CA ASN A 65 -8.23 21.42 -10.15
C ASN A 65 -7.04 21.94 -10.96
N VAL A 66 -6.36 21.09 -11.73
CA VAL A 66 -5.24 21.48 -12.59
C VAL A 66 -5.72 21.59 -14.04
N THR A 67 -5.27 22.61 -14.76
CA THR A 67 -5.58 22.79 -16.20
C THR A 67 -4.78 21.86 -17.11
N ASP A 68 -3.67 21.29 -16.61
CA ASP A 68 -2.83 20.37 -17.38
C ASP A 68 -3.44 18.96 -17.37
N PHE A 69 -3.85 18.49 -18.55
CA PHE A 69 -4.48 17.18 -18.72
C PHE A 69 -3.56 16.02 -18.32
N ARG A 70 -2.24 16.15 -18.52
CA ARG A 70 -1.26 15.11 -18.18
C ARG A 70 -1.12 15.01 -16.67
N LEU A 71 -1.11 16.16 -15.99
CA LEU A 71 -1.05 16.19 -14.54
C LEU A 71 -2.36 15.67 -13.91
N ASN A 72 -3.52 15.99 -14.48
CA ASN A 72 -4.79 15.42 -14.05
C ASN A 72 -4.83 13.90 -14.22
N ASN A 73 -4.39 13.37 -15.37
CA ASN A 73 -4.34 11.93 -15.59
C ASN A 73 -3.39 11.24 -14.62
N ALA A 74 -2.17 11.78 -14.45
CA ALA A 74 -1.21 11.23 -13.49
C ALA A 74 -1.75 11.27 -12.05
N THR A 75 -2.46 12.33 -11.68
CA THR A 75 -3.11 12.44 -10.36
C THR A 75 -4.19 11.37 -10.19
N ALA A 76 -5.03 11.17 -11.20
CA ALA A 76 -6.06 10.12 -11.20
C ALA A 76 -5.46 8.71 -11.11
N ASP A 77 -4.39 8.46 -11.88
CA ASP A 77 -3.66 7.19 -11.85
C ASP A 77 -3.05 6.94 -10.46
N CYS A 78 -2.45 7.96 -9.84
CA CYS A 78 -1.92 7.87 -8.47
C CYS A 78 -3.01 7.55 -7.44
N LEU A 79 -4.16 8.22 -7.53
CA LEU A 79 -5.29 7.97 -6.62
C LEU A 79 -5.80 6.54 -6.77
N TYR A 80 -5.98 6.07 -8.01
CA TYR A 80 -6.39 4.69 -8.29
C TYR A 80 -5.41 3.66 -7.71
N LEU A 81 -4.10 3.86 -7.90
CA LEU A 81 -3.07 2.95 -7.37
C LEU A 81 -3.04 2.94 -5.83
N MET A 82 -3.26 4.09 -5.19
CA MET A 82 -3.29 4.17 -3.73
C MET A 82 -4.54 3.51 -3.15
N ASP A 83 -5.70 3.70 -3.75
CA ASP A 83 -6.94 3.00 -3.36
C ASP A 83 -6.77 1.48 -3.53
N PHE A 84 -6.23 1.04 -4.67
CA PHE A 84 -5.89 -0.37 -4.88
C PHE A 84 -4.91 -0.90 -3.82
N THR A 85 -3.92 -0.09 -3.42
CA THR A 85 -2.97 -0.48 -2.36
C THR A 85 -3.66 -0.63 -1.01
N VAL A 86 -4.61 0.24 -0.67
CA VAL A 86 -5.41 0.13 0.55
C VAL A 86 -6.22 -1.16 0.56
N ASP A 87 -6.86 -1.51 -0.54
CA ASP A 87 -7.64 -2.74 -0.66
C ASP A 87 -6.75 -3.98 -0.54
N LEU A 88 -5.60 -3.98 -1.22
CA LEU A 88 -4.62 -5.06 -1.13
C LEU A 88 -4.10 -5.25 0.30
N LEU A 89 -3.70 -4.17 0.97
CA LEU A 89 -3.22 -4.24 2.36
C LEU A 89 -4.31 -4.68 3.33
N THR A 90 -5.57 -4.26 3.10
CA THR A 90 -6.72 -4.72 3.89
C THR A 90 -6.96 -6.21 3.70
N SER A 91 -6.82 -6.71 2.46
CA SER A 91 -6.93 -8.13 2.15
C SER A 91 -5.81 -8.95 2.79
N VAL A 92 -4.55 -8.48 2.68
CA VAL A 92 -3.39 -9.08 3.35
C VAL A 92 -3.61 -9.15 4.86
N LEU A 93 -4.11 -8.07 5.46
CA LEU A 93 -4.43 -8.05 6.88
C LEU A 93 -5.48 -9.10 7.25
N SER A 94 -6.58 -9.18 6.49
CA SER A 94 -7.65 -10.16 6.71
C SER A 94 -7.14 -11.60 6.66
N VAL A 95 -6.42 -11.97 5.61
CA VAL A 95 -5.86 -13.32 5.43
C VAL A 95 -4.80 -13.63 6.49
N SER A 96 -3.96 -12.66 6.85
CA SER A 96 -2.95 -12.83 7.91
C SER A 96 -3.57 -13.05 9.29
N MET A 97 -4.76 -12.49 9.52
CA MET A 97 -5.46 -12.62 10.80
C MET A 97 -6.39 -13.82 10.87
N ASN A 98 -6.85 -14.32 9.72
CA ASN A 98 -7.67 -15.52 9.60
C ASN A 98 -7.11 -16.44 8.50
N PRO A 99 -6.17 -17.35 8.82
CA PRO A 99 -5.50 -18.19 7.84
C PRO A 99 -6.42 -19.19 7.11
N ASN A 100 -7.66 -19.39 7.57
CA ASN A 100 -8.67 -20.20 6.89
C ASN A 100 -9.73 -19.34 6.16
N GLY A 101 -9.56 -18.01 6.15
CA GLY A 101 -10.44 -17.07 5.47
C GLY A 101 -10.12 -17.03 3.97
N VAL A 102 -11.08 -17.42 3.14
CA VAL A 102 -10.99 -17.26 1.69
C VAL A 102 -11.02 -15.77 1.32
N MET A 103 -10.11 -15.33 0.43
CA MET A 103 -10.25 -14.04 -0.27
C MET A 103 -11.60 -14.02 -0.96
N LYS A 104 -12.42 -13.02 -0.62
CA LYS A 104 -13.75 -12.83 -1.21
C LYS A 104 -13.74 -11.64 -2.13
#